data_AF-A0A3B9UCD5-F1
#
_entry.id   AF-A0A3B9UCD5-F1
#
_cell.length_a   1.000
_cell.length_b   1.000
_cell.length_c   1.000
_cell.angle_alpha   90.00
_cell.angle_beta   90.00
_cell.angle_gamma   90.00
#
_symmetry.space_group_name_H-M   'P 1'
#
loop_
_entity.id
_entity.type
_entity.pdbx_description
1 polymer ?
#
loop_
_entity_poly.entity_id
_entity_poly.type
_entity_poly.pdbx_seq_one_letter_code
_entity_poly.pdbx_strand_id
1 'polypeptide(L)'
;YLKKTEECRYFWDDGTRLTAHSDPAEFASEAERVLGEPAAHVRAHLDLARRQYEATKGLFLERSLHKASTYLRRDALPALAALPSLKLTQTMHAVHAQRFRSPKMVQLFDRFATYNGSTPYQAPGTLAMIPHLEFGFGTFVPFGGMVAITESLVALAERQGVQFHYGQRVERILVANRRATGLLVGGTELPADVVVSNMDVTPTYRRLLPDLKAPEKTLSQERSSSALIFYWGVRREFPELDLHNILFANDYEAEFRDLFEHKTLHSDPTVYIHITSKDLEGEAPVGGENWFVMINAPADYGQDWAAWRATARA
;
A
#
# COMPACT_ATOMS: atom_id res chain seq x y z
N TYR A 1 -17.58 11.12 2.30
CA TYR A 1 -16.51 10.87 1.32
C TYR A 1 -16.93 11.47 0.00
N LEU A 2 -15.98 12.05 -0.72
CA LEU A 2 -16.11 12.43 -2.12
C LEU A 2 -15.59 11.27 -2.97
N LYS A 3 -16.35 10.81 -3.97
CA LYS A 3 -15.86 9.82 -4.93
C LYS A 3 -15.18 10.57 -6.08
N LYS A 4 -13.94 10.17 -6.41
CA LYS A 4 -13.17 10.78 -7.50
C LYS A 4 -13.64 10.27 -8.86
N THR A 5 -13.40 11.08 -9.88
CA THR A 5 -13.57 10.74 -11.31
C THR A 5 -12.24 10.41 -11.99
N GLU A 6 -11.13 10.74 -11.33
CA GLU A 6 -9.76 10.40 -11.71
C GLU A 6 -9.13 9.63 -10.54
N GLU A 7 -8.58 8.45 -10.83
CA GLU A 7 -7.87 7.63 -9.85
C GLU A 7 -6.46 8.17 -9.62
N CYS A 8 -5.74 8.50 -10.69
CA CYS A 8 -4.38 9.04 -10.64
C CYS A 8 -3.95 9.62 -11.99
N ARG A 9 -3.02 10.58 -11.98
CA ARG A 9 -2.30 11.05 -13.16
C ARG A 9 -0.88 10.49 -13.20
N TYR A 10 -0.47 9.99 -14.36
CA TYR A 10 0.82 9.33 -14.57
C TYR A 10 1.68 10.10 -15.58
N PHE A 11 2.97 10.24 -15.28
CA PHE A 11 3.93 11.04 -16.02
C PHE A 11 5.21 10.24 -16.28
N TRP A 12 5.79 10.45 -17.45
CA TRP A 12 7.10 9.92 -17.86
C TRP A 12 7.97 11.05 -18.43
N ASP A 13 9.29 10.87 -18.37
CA ASP A 13 10.28 11.88 -18.77
C ASP A 13 10.24 12.27 -20.25
N ASP A 14 9.78 11.37 -21.12
CA ASP A 14 9.57 11.69 -22.54
C ASP A 14 8.35 12.60 -22.81
N GLY A 15 7.72 13.10 -21.75
CA GLY A 15 6.59 14.01 -21.80
C GLY A 15 5.23 13.31 -21.90
N THR A 16 5.20 11.97 -21.90
CA THR A 16 3.93 11.22 -21.89
C THR A 16 3.16 11.48 -20.60
N ARG A 17 1.86 11.75 -20.75
CA ARG A 17 0.93 11.98 -19.63
C ARG A 17 -0.33 11.17 -19.85
N LEU A 18 -0.69 10.37 -18.85
CA LEU A 18 -1.90 9.56 -18.86
C LEU A 18 -2.76 9.88 -17.65
N THR A 19 -4.04 10.12 -17.87
CA THR A 19 -5.03 10.26 -16.80
C THR A 19 -5.79 8.94 -16.63
N ALA A 20 -5.67 8.31 -15.45
CA ALA A 20 -6.48 7.13 -15.15
C ALA A 20 -7.86 7.56 -14.66
N HIS A 21 -8.80 7.63 -15.59
CA HIS A 21 -10.21 7.86 -15.27
C HIS A 21 -10.79 6.71 -14.44
N SER A 22 -11.70 7.05 -13.52
CA SER A 22 -12.41 6.07 -12.70
C SER A 22 -13.36 5.19 -13.53
N ASP A 23 -13.86 5.69 -14.66
CA ASP A 23 -14.61 4.88 -15.61
C ASP A 23 -13.67 3.96 -16.41
N PRO A 24 -13.85 2.62 -16.35
CA PRO A 24 -12.97 1.68 -17.03
C PRO A 24 -12.93 1.80 -18.56
N ALA A 25 -14.00 2.27 -19.20
CA ALA A 25 -14.03 2.50 -20.63
C ALA A 25 -13.26 3.77 -21.00
N GLU A 26 -13.43 4.85 -20.23
CA GLU A 26 -12.65 6.09 -20.43
C GLU A 26 -11.16 5.85 -20.22
N PHE A 27 -10.76 5.15 -19.15
CA PHE A 27 -9.35 4.80 -18.92
C PHE A 27 -8.78 3.92 -20.05
N ALA A 28 -9.54 2.95 -20.54
CA ALA A 28 -9.10 2.11 -21.65
C ALA A 28 -8.92 2.90 -22.95
N SER A 29 -9.82 3.86 -23.24
CA SER A 29 -9.70 4.77 -24.39
C SER A 29 -8.52 5.72 -24.24
N GLU A 30 -8.27 6.24 -23.04
CA GLU A 30 -7.11 7.09 -22.76
C GLU A 30 -5.80 6.32 -22.95
N ALA A 31 -5.70 5.09 -22.42
CA ALA A 31 -4.54 4.23 -22.61
C ALA A 31 -4.27 3.91 -24.09
N GLU A 32 -5.32 3.68 -24.89
CA GLU A 32 -5.19 3.46 -26.34
C GLU A 32 -4.69 4.71 -27.06
N ARG A 33 -5.24 5.87 -26.71
CA ARG A 33 -4.87 7.16 -27.31
C ARG A 33 -3.44 7.59 -26.96
N VAL A 34 -3.05 7.44 -25.69
CA VAL A 34 -1.78 7.97 -25.15
C VAL A 34 -0.64 6.97 -25.30
N LEU A 35 -0.89 5.69 -25.01
CA LEU A 35 0.15 4.65 -24.96
C LEU A 35 0.12 3.69 -26.15
N GLY A 36 -0.88 3.81 -27.04
CA GLY A 36 -1.10 2.84 -28.12
C GLY A 36 -1.51 1.45 -27.62
N GLU A 37 -1.92 1.32 -26.36
CA GLU A 37 -2.34 0.05 -25.78
C GLU A 37 -3.77 -0.28 -26.22
N PRO A 38 -4.04 -1.44 -26.87
CA PRO A 38 -5.40 -1.78 -27.29
C PRO A 38 -6.38 -1.71 -26.12
N ALA A 39 -7.44 -0.91 -26.25
CA ALA A 39 -8.39 -0.68 -25.16
C ALA A 39 -9.04 -1.99 -24.66
N ALA A 40 -9.12 -3.00 -25.53
CA ALA A 40 -9.59 -4.34 -25.18
C ALA A 40 -8.70 -5.05 -24.15
N HIS A 41 -7.37 -4.85 -24.18
CA HIS A 41 -6.45 -5.45 -23.21
C HIS A 41 -6.67 -4.86 -21.81
N VAL A 42 -6.84 -3.54 -21.72
CA VAL A 42 -7.13 -2.82 -20.48
C VAL A 42 -8.43 -3.31 -19.87
N ARG A 43 -9.53 -3.30 -20.63
CA ARG A 43 -10.84 -3.80 -20.18
C ARG A 43 -10.77 -5.27 -19.73
N ALA A 44 -10.08 -6.12 -20.50
CA ALA A 44 -9.93 -7.53 -20.16
C ALA A 44 -9.09 -7.76 -18.89
N HIS A 45 -8.10 -6.90 -18.63
CA HIS A 45 -7.33 -6.95 -17.40
C HIS A 45 -8.17 -6.51 -16.19
N LEU A 46 -8.88 -5.39 -16.28
CA LEU A 46 -9.73 -4.91 -15.18
C LEU A 46 -10.87 -5.88 -14.84
N ASP A 47 -11.51 -6.48 -15.86
CA ASP A 47 -12.52 -7.52 -15.62
C ASP A 47 -11.92 -8.80 -15.00
N LEU A 48 -10.70 -9.18 -15.40
CA LEU A 48 -10.01 -10.30 -14.77
C LEU A 48 -9.68 -10.00 -13.30
N ALA A 49 -9.14 -8.82 -13.00
CA ALA A 49 -8.85 -8.38 -11.64
C ALA A 49 -10.11 -8.41 -10.76
N ARG A 50 -11.24 -7.90 -11.27
CA ARG A 50 -12.56 -7.99 -10.61
C ARG A 50 -12.95 -9.44 -10.31
N ARG A 51 -12.88 -10.33 -11.32
CA ARG A 51 -13.26 -11.74 -11.15
C ARG A 51 -12.36 -12.46 -10.14
N GLN A 52 -11.06 -12.20 -10.17
CA GLN A 52 -10.10 -12.76 -9.21
C GLN A 52 -10.38 -12.27 -7.80
N TYR A 53 -10.61 -10.98 -7.61
CA TYR A 53 -10.96 -10.41 -6.31
C TYR A 53 -12.26 -11.01 -5.76
N GLU A 54 -13.33 -11.02 -6.55
CA GLU A 54 -14.62 -11.59 -6.15
C GLU A 54 -14.53 -13.07 -5.77
N ALA A 55 -13.71 -13.84 -6.50
CA ALA A 55 -13.50 -15.26 -6.21
C ALA A 55 -12.62 -15.50 -4.96
N THR A 56 -11.74 -14.56 -4.61
CA THR A 56 -10.76 -14.75 -3.52
C THR A 56 -11.12 -14.04 -2.23
N LYS A 57 -11.92 -12.97 -2.24
CA LYS A 57 -12.25 -12.17 -1.05
C LYS A 57 -12.75 -13.01 0.13
N GLY A 58 -13.68 -13.94 -0.11
CA GLY A 58 -14.25 -14.78 0.95
C GLY A 58 -13.32 -15.87 1.48
N LEU A 59 -12.28 -16.26 0.72
CA LEU A 59 -11.32 -17.28 1.17
C LEU A 59 -10.09 -16.64 1.86
N PHE A 60 -9.59 -15.53 1.31
CA PHE A 60 -8.33 -14.92 1.72
C PHE A 60 -8.49 -13.76 2.70
N LEU A 61 -9.58 -12.98 2.65
CA LEU A 61 -9.80 -11.83 3.54
C LEU A 61 -10.65 -12.21 4.76
N GLU A 62 -11.58 -13.16 4.61
CA GLU A 62 -12.52 -13.51 5.68
C GLU A 62 -12.07 -14.71 6.54
N ARG A 63 -11.00 -15.44 6.17
CA ARG A 63 -10.61 -16.70 6.84
C ARG A 63 -9.09 -16.89 6.96
N SER A 64 -8.67 -17.56 8.04
CA SER A 64 -7.27 -17.95 8.24
C SER A 64 -6.88 -19.11 7.31
N LEU A 65 -5.91 -18.86 6.43
CA LEU A 65 -5.40 -19.80 5.42
C LEU A 65 -4.54 -20.94 6.00
N HIS A 66 -4.24 -20.90 7.30
CA HIS A 66 -3.35 -21.84 7.98
C HIS A 66 -3.96 -23.22 8.26
N LYS A 67 -5.26 -23.44 8.00
CA LYS A 67 -5.91 -24.74 8.22
C LYS A 67 -6.24 -25.40 6.89
N ALA A 68 -5.69 -26.60 6.66
CA ALA A 68 -5.97 -27.40 5.46
C ALA A 68 -7.47 -27.74 5.31
N SER A 69 -8.21 -27.78 6.42
CA SER A 69 -9.67 -27.97 6.43
C SER A 69 -10.47 -26.79 5.86
N THR A 70 -9.84 -25.62 5.66
CA THR A 70 -10.44 -24.46 4.98
C THR A 70 -10.65 -24.74 3.49
N TYR A 71 -9.79 -25.55 2.86
CA TYR A 71 -9.83 -25.87 1.42
C TYR A 71 -10.77 -27.04 1.06
N LEU A 72 -11.23 -27.81 2.05
CA LEU A 72 -12.06 -29.02 1.87
C LEU A 72 -13.57 -28.75 1.93
N ARG A 73 -13.99 -27.47 1.97
CA ARG A 73 -15.41 -27.08 2.10
C ARG A 73 -15.98 -26.56 0.78
N ARG A 74 -17.28 -26.75 0.56
CA ARG A 74 -18.00 -26.33 -0.67
C ARG A 74 -17.85 -24.83 -0.96
N ASP A 75 -17.71 -24.01 0.08
CA ASP A 75 -17.50 -22.56 -0.03
C ASP A 75 -16.13 -22.17 -0.62
N ALA A 76 -15.15 -23.09 -0.63
CA ALA A 76 -13.84 -22.86 -1.23
C ALA A 76 -13.83 -23.15 -2.75
N LEU A 77 -14.88 -23.76 -3.30
CA LEU A 77 -14.95 -24.15 -4.70
C LEU A 77 -14.76 -22.98 -5.70
N PRO A 78 -15.37 -21.79 -5.51
CA PRO A 78 -15.13 -20.66 -6.40
C PRO A 78 -13.67 -20.20 -6.39
N ALA A 79 -13.05 -20.13 -5.20
CA ALA A 79 -11.66 -19.76 -5.06
C ALA A 79 -10.70 -20.81 -5.65
N LEU A 80 -10.99 -22.10 -5.45
CA LEU A 80 -10.26 -23.22 -6.05
C LEU A 80 -10.36 -23.20 -7.59
N ALA A 81 -11.54 -22.91 -8.14
CA ALA A 81 -11.75 -22.76 -9.58
C ALA A 81 -11.01 -21.53 -10.15
N ALA A 82 -10.82 -20.48 -9.36
CA ALA A 82 -10.06 -19.30 -9.74
C ALA A 82 -8.54 -19.48 -9.65
N LEU A 83 -8.02 -20.47 -8.91
CA LEU A 83 -6.57 -20.68 -8.70
C LEU A 83 -5.73 -20.64 -9.98
N PRO A 84 -6.12 -21.29 -11.10
CA PRO A 84 -5.31 -21.23 -12.33
C PRO A 84 -5.24 -19.82 -12.92
N SER A 85 -6.30 -19.03 -12.74
CA SER A 85 -6.37 -17.65 -13.20
C SER A 85 -5.54 -16.71 -12.33
N LEU A 86 -5.26 -17.06 -11.07
CA LEU A 86 -4.49 -16.25 -10.12
C LEU A 86 -2.99 -16.20 -10.42
N LYS A 87 -2.49 -17.04 -11.33
CA LYS A 87 -1.08 -17.03 -11.78
C LYS A 87 -0.07 -17.06 -10.63
N LEU A 88 -0.36 -17.84 -9.57
CA LEU A 88 0.45 -17.95 -8.35
C LEU A 88 1.92 -18.34 -8.58
N THR A 89 2.23 -19.00 -9.71
CA THR A 89 3.59 -19.43 -10.07
C THR A 89 4.33 -18.45 -10.95
N GLN A 90 3.70 -17.35 -11.36
CA GLN A 90 4.30 -16.27 -12.14
C GLN A 90 4.44 -15.03 -11.26
N THR A 91 5.40 -14.19 -11.61
CA THR A 91 5.53 -12.87 -10.99
C THR A 91 4.47 -11.93 -11.55
N MET A 92 4.14 -10.89 -10.80
CA MET A 92 3.20 -9.85 -11.20
C MET A 92 3.66 -9.18 -12.51
N HIS A 93 4.94 -8.85 -12.62
CA HIS A 93 5.55 -8.34 -13.85
C HIS A 93 5.33 -9.29 -15.04
N ALA A 94 5.59 -10.60 -14.87
CA ALA A 94 5.42 -11.56 -15.96
C ALA A 94 3.96 -11.66 -16.44
N VAL A 95 2.99 -11.48 -15.54
CA VAL A 95 1.57 -11.43 -15.89
C VAL A 95 1.24 -10.19 -16.71
N HIS A 96 1.75 -9.02 -16.31
CA HIS A 96 1.51 -7.77 -17.03
C HIS A 96 2.22 -7.72 -18.38
N ALA A 97 3.48 -8.16 -18.45
CA ALA A 97 4.26 -8.23 -19.69
C ALA A 97 3.64 -9.17 -20.74
N GLN A 98 2.93 -10.22 -20.32
CA GLN A 98 2.15 -11.08 -21.23
C GLN A 98 0.82 -10.46 -21.66
N ARG A 99 0.30 -9.48 -20.89
CA ARG A 99 -1.03 -8.91 -21.09
C ARG A 99 -1.01 -7.65 -21.95
N PHE A 100 -0.03 -6.79 -21.74
CA PHE A 100 0.04 -5.46 -22.36
C PHE A 100 1.13 -5.41 -23.42
N ARG A 101 0.95 -4.56 -24.42
CA ARG A 101 1.95 -4.30 -25.46
C ARG A 101 2.86 -3.14 -25.11
N SER A 102 2.31 -2.13 -24.44
CA SER A 102 3.02 -0.93 -24.03
C SER A 102 3.84 -1.18 -22.75
N PRO A 103 5.17 -0.96 -22.76
CA PRO A 103 5.99 -1.05 -21.57
C PRO A 103 5.52 -0.12 -20.44
N LYS A 104 4.99 1.06 -20.78
CA LYS A 104 4.44 2.01 -19.82
C LYS A 104 3.17 1.52 -19.16
N MET A 105 2.34 0.74 -19.87
CA MET A 105 1.16 0.11 -19.28
C MET A 105 1.56 -1.02 -18.33
N VAL A 106 2.60 -1.79 -18.68
CA VAL A 106 3.20 -2.79 -17.78
C VAL A 106 3.69 -2.11 -16.50
N GLN A 107 4.48 -1.05 -16.62
CA GLN A 107 4.99 -0.27 -15.49
C GLN A 107 3.86 0.31 -14.60
N LEU A 108 2.81 0.88 -15.22
CA LEU A 108 1.66 1.42 -14.51
C LEU A 108 1.01 0.37 -13.59
N PHE A 109 0.79 -0.84 -14.11
CA PHE A 109 0.18 -1.90 -13.30
C PHE A 109 1.16 -2.59 -12.35
N ASP A 110 2.45 -2.66 -12.69
CA ASP A 110 3.49 -3.18 -11.80
C ASP A 110 3.62 -2.37 -10.52
N ARG A 111 3.35 -1.06 -10.59
CA ARG A 111 3.31 -0.18 -9.43
C ARG A 111 2.47 -0.70 -8.28
N PHE A 112 1.38 -1.41 -8.54
CA PHE A 112 0.50 -1.91 -7.47
C PHE A 112 1.21 -2.90 -6.51
N ALA A 113 2.40 -3.42 -6.86
CA ALA A 113 3.24 -4.17 -5.92
C ALA A 113 3.68 -3.31 -4.71
N THR A 114 3.79 -1.98 -4.88
CA THR A 114 4.13 -1.05 -3.80
C THR A 114 3.04 -0.93 -2.73
N TYR A 115 1.79 -1.36 -2.98
CA TYR A 115 0.68 -1.26 -2.02
C TYR A 115 0.88 -2.14 -0.79
N ASN A 116 1.73 -3.15 -0.91
CA ASN A 116 2.21 -3.95 0.22
C ASN A 116 3.74 -3.90 0.36
N GLY A 117 4.38 -2.92 -0.29
CA GLY A 117 5.82 -2.71 -0.29
C GLY A 117 6.63 -3.91 -0.80
N SER A 118 6.15 -4.57 -1.86
CA SER A 118 6.86 -5.63 -2.59
C SER A 118 7.44 -5.12 -3.91
N THR A 119 8.31 -5.93 -4.52
CA THR A 119 8.77 -5.74 -5.91
C THR A 119 7.86 -6.50 -6.90
N PRO A 120 7.42 -5.90 -8.02
CA PRO A 120 6.59 -6.58 -9.03
C PRO A 120 7.32 -7.76 -9.69
N TYR A 121 8.65 -7.78 -9.62
CA TYR A 121 9.51 -8.82 -10.18
C TYR A 121 9.62 -10.08 -9.30
N GLN A 122 9.09 -10.06 -8.07
CA GLN A 122 9.03 -11.23 -7.18
C GLN A 122 7.62 -11.47 -6.62
N ALA A 123 6.84 -10.40 -6.46
CA ALA A 123 5.43 -10.44 -6.07
C ALA A 123 4.66 -11.48 -6.91
N PRO A 124 3.84 -12.35 -6.31
CA PRO A 124 3.07 -13.33 -7.06
C PRO A 124 2.00 -12.64 -7.93
N GLY A 125 1.68 -13.26 -9.07
CA GLY A 125 0.69 -12.77 -10.02
C GLY A 125 -0.72 -12.56 -9.45
N THR A 126 -1.02 -13.11 -8.27
CA THR A 126 -2.26 -12.82 -7.53
C THR A 126 -2.42 -11.33 -7.24
N LEU A 127 -1.33 -10.60 -7.03
CA LEU A 127 -1.37 -9.18 -6.69
C LEU A 127 -1.76 -8.30 -7.89
N ALA A 128 -1.80 -8.85 -9.11
CA ALA A 128 -2.34 -8.18 -10.28
C ALA A 128 -3.86 -7.86 -10.17
N MET A 129 -4.54 -8.37 -9.14
CA MET A 129 -5.94 -8.02 -8.86
C MET A 129 -6.13 -6.76 -8.00
N ILE A 130 -5.06 -6.25 -7.35
CA ILE A 130 -5.11 -5.04 -6.51
C ILE A 130 -5.75 -3.83 -7.21
N PRO A 131 -5.49 -3.55 -8.51
CA PRO A 131 -6.08 -2.40 -9.19
C PRO A 131 -7.62 -2.38 -9.14
N HIS A 132 -8.26 -3.53 -8.91
CA HIS A 132 -9.72 -3.61 -8.73
C HIS A 132 -10.21 -2.82 -7.51
N LEU A 133 -9.38 -2.63 -6.48
CA LEU A 133 -9.75 -1.83 -5.33
C LEU A 133 -10.00 -0.37 -5.71
N GLU A 134 -9.22 0.16 -6.64
CA GLU A 134 -9.36 1.53 -7.17
C GLU A 134 -10.34 1.58 -8.33
N PHE A 135 -10.04 0.92 -9.46
CA PHE A 135 -10.88 0.97 -10.66
C PHE A 135 -12.24 0.26 -10.52
N GLY A 136 -12.41 -0.60 -9.52
CA GLY A 136 -13.65 -1.33 -9.28
C GLY A 136 -14.59 -0.64 -8.29
N PHE A 137 -14.11 -0.32 -7.09
CA PHE A 137 -14.93 0.36 -6.08
C PHE A 137 -14.89 1.88 -6.25
N GLY A 138 -13.75 2.42 -6.67
CA GLY A 138 -13.45 3.84 -6.85
C GLY A 138 -12.45 4.34 -5.81
N THR A 139 -11.79 5.46 -6.13
CA THR A 139 -11.05 6.26 -5.16
C THR A 139 -11.96 7.24 -4.43
N PHE A 140 -11.73 7.37 -3.11
CA PHE A 140 -12.54 8.19 -2.22
C PHE A 140 -11.69 9.11 -1.35
N VAL A 141 -12.15 10.35 -1.20
CA VAL A 141 -11.54 11.34 -0.28
C VAL A 141 -12.45 11.52 0.94
N PRO A 142 -11.98 11.22 2.16
CA PRO A 142 -12.74 11.53 3.36
C PRO A 142 -12.84 13.04 3.57
N PHE A 143 -14.00 13.51 4.03
CA PHE A 143 -14.10 14.90 4.48
C PHE A 143 -13.20 15.08 5.72
N GLY A 144 -12.36 16.11 5.72
CA GLY A 144 -11.31 16.30 6.73
C GLY A 144 -10.05 15.47 6.50
N GLY A 145 -9.90 14.88 5.31
CA GLY A 145 -8.70 14.14 4.93
C GLY A 145 -8.58 12.77 5.59
N MET A 146 -7.47 12.08 5.34
CA MET A 146 -7.26 10.70 5.79
C MET A 146 -7.33 10.53 7.32
N VAL A 147 -6.96 11.56 8.08
CA VAL A 147 -6.99 11.53 9.56
C VAL A 147 -8.41 11.36 10.11
N ALA A 148 -9.42 11.86 9.40
CA ALA A 148 -10.82 11.77 9.81
C ALA A 148 -11.32 10.32 9.94
N ILE A 149 -10.73 9.38 9.17
CA ILE A 149 -11.03 7.95 9.33
C ILE A 149 -10.65 7.50 10.74
N THR A 150 -9.42 7.78 11.17
CA THR A 150 -8.93 7.42 12.51
C THR A 150 -9.72 8.13 13.61
N GLU A 151 -9.94 9.44 13.47
CA GLU A 151 -10.68 10.23 14.47
C GLU A 151 -12.12 9.72 14.64
N SER A 152 -12.80 9.37 13.55
CA SER A 152 -14.17 8.84 13.62
C SER A 152 -14.25 7.51 14.38
N LEU A 153 -13.24 6.64 14.24
CA LEU A 153 -13.15 5.36 14.93
C LEU A 153 -12.80 5.55 16.42
N VAL A 154 -11.88 6.46 16.75
CA VAL A 154 -11.55 6.80 18.14
C VAL A 154 -12.78 7.37 18.84
N ALA A 155 -13.47 8.33 18.22
CA ALA A 155 -14.68 8.93 18.78
C ALA A 155 -15.80 7.88 18.97
N LEU A 156 -15.94 6.91 18.05
CA LEU A 156 -16.87 5.80 18.23
C LEU A 156 -16.48 4.92 19.41
N ALA A 157 -15.20 4.56 19.55
CA ALA A 157 -14.70 3.75 20.64
C ALA A 157 -14.93 4.42 22.01
N GLU A 158 -14.65 5.71 22.13
CA GLU A 158 -14.91 6.49 23.35
C GLU A 158 -16.39 6.48 23.73
N ARG A 159 -17.30 6.63 22.76
CA ARG A 159 -18.76 6.51 23.01
C ARG A 159 -19.18 5.11 23.45
N GLN A 160 -18.41 4.08 23.11
CA GLN A 160 -18.61 2.71 23.59
C GLN A 160 -17.90 2.44 24.94
N GLY A 161 -17.31 3.46 25.56
CA GLY A 161 -16.66 3.36 26.86
C GLY A 161 -15.20 2.92 26.83
N VAL A 162 -14.56 2.88 25.66
CA VAL A 162 -13.12 2.60 25.55
C VAL A 162 -12.34 3.76 26.16
N GLN A 163 -11.35 3.44 26.99
CA GLN A 163 -10.46 4.42 27.62
C GLN A 163 -9.12 4.45 26.89
N PHE A 164 -8.67 5.65 26.50
CA PHE A 164 -7.38 5.86 25.87
C PHE A 164 -6.39 6.49 26.84
N HIS A 165 -5.23 5.87 27.00
CA HIS A 165 -4.14 6.34 27.85
C HIS A 165 -2.94 6.78 26.98
N TYR A 166 -2.95 8.05 26.55
CA TYR A 166 -1.89 8.61 25.71
C TYR A 166 -0.61 8.93 26.51
N GLY A 167 0.53 8.96 25.83
CA GLY A 167 1.84 9.23 26.44
C GLY A 167 2.32 8.14 27.40
N GLN A 168 1.62 7.00 27.47
CA GLN A 168 1.94 5.88 28.34
C GLN A 168 2.60 4.76 27.53
N ARG A 169 3.92 4.62 27.69
CA ARG A 169 4.67 3.57 27.00
C ARG A 169 4.49 2.23 27.72
N VAL A 170 3.93 1.24 27.03
CA VAL A 170 3.91 -0.15 27.51
C VAL A 170 5.33 -0.71 27.50
N GLU A 171 5.76 -1.23 28.65
CA GLU A 171 7.12 -1.75 28.85
C GLU A 171 7.16 -3.27 28.65
N ARG A 172 6.17 -3.98 29.19
CA ARG A 172 6.07 -5.45 29.08
C ARG A 172 4.62 -5.91 29.02
N ILE A 173 4.41 -7.06 28.40
CA ILE A 173 3.20 -7.86 28.58
C ILE A 173 3.49 -8.87 29.69
N LEU A 174 2.67 -8.86 30.74
CA LEU A 174 2.80 -9.77 31.87
C LEU A 174 2.23 -11.13 31.50
N VAL A 175 2.96 -12.20 31.79
CA VAL A 175 2.57 -13.58 31.45
C VAL A 175 2.78 -14.48 32.65
N ALA A 176 1.73 -15.21 33.04
CA ALA A 176 1.78 -16.26 34.05
C ALA A 176 1.14 -17.54 33.51
N ASN A 177 1.77 -18.70 33.75
CA ASN A 177 1.27 -20.00 33.29
C ASN A 177 0.91 -20.03 31.79
N ARG A 178 1.75 -19.39 30.95
CA ARG A 178 1.56 -19.25 29.49
C ARG A 178 0.30 -18.47 29.08
N ARG A 179 -0.27 -17.66 29.97
CA ARG A 179 -1.41 -16.77 29.69
C ARG A 179 -1.01 -15.33 29.99
N ALA A 180 -1.41 -14.39 29.12
CA ALA A 180 -1.28 -12.97 29.43
C ALA A 180 -2.14 -12.62 30.65
N THR A 181 -1.61 -11.79 31.54
CA THR A 181 -2.29 -11.38 32.79
C THR A 181 -2.38 -9.86 32.96
N GLY A 182 -1.74 -9.09 32.08
CA GLY A 182 -1.72 -7.64 32.18
C GLY A 182 -0.57 -7.00 31.43
N LEU A 183 -0.31 -5.73 31.74
CA LEU A 183 0.75 -4.90 31.17
C LEU A 183 1.58 -4.29 32.29
N LEU A 184 2.86 -4.05 32.02
CA LEU A 184 3.70 -3.16 32.83
C LEU A 184 3.80 -1.81 32.12
N VAL A 185 3.41 -0.74 32.81
CA VAL A 185 3.41 0.63 32.26
C VAL A 185 3.93 1.59 33.32
N GLY A 186 5.06 2.26 33.07
CA GLY A 186 5.67 3.19 34.02
C GLY A 186 5.98 2.55 35.37
N GLY A 187 6.44 1.29 35.36
CA GLY A 187 6.67 0.49 36.57
C GLY A 187 5.41 0.02 37.32
N THR A 188 4.21 0.33 36.83
CA THR A 188 2.94 -0.11 37.44
C THR A 188 2.36 -1.29 36.67
N GLU A 189 1.93 -2.33 37.38
CA GLU A 189 1.23 -3.46 36.80
C GLU A 189 -0.26 -3.13 36.62
N LEU A 190 -0.75 -3.31 35.39
CA LEU A 190 -2.14 -3.13 35.02
C LEU A 190 -2.73 -4.49 34.66
N PRO A 191 -3.60 -5.09 35.49
CA PRO A 191 -4.17 -6.40 35.23
C PRO A 191 -5.14 -6.36 34.04
N ALA A 192 -5.12 -7.40 33.21
CA ALA A 192 -6.06 -7.56 32.09
C ALA A 192 -6.29 -9.04 31.78
N ASP A 193 -7.53 -9.41 31.47
CA ASP A 193 -7.89 -10.78 31.07
C ASP A 193 -7.44 -11.13 29.65
N VAL A 194 -7.41 -10.11 28.78
CA VAL A 194 -7.04 -10.21 27.36
C VAL A 194 -6.13 -9.05 27.02
N VAL A 195 -5.04 -9.36 26.30
CA VAL A 195 -4.12 -8.36 25.76
C VAL A 195 -4.06 -8.52 24.24
N VAL A 196 -4.33 -7.43 23.52
CA VAL A 196 -4.19 -7.36 22.07
C VAL A 196 -3.08 -6.37 21.76
N SER A 197 -1.98 -6.85 21.16
CA SER A 197 -0.88 -5.99 20.73
C SER A 197 -1.12 -5.50 19.30
N ASN A 198 -1.26 -4.18 19.12
CA ASN A 198 -1.20 -3.53 17.81
C ASN A 198 0.22 -2.98 17.51
N MET A 199 1.23 -3.33 18.33
CA MET A 199 2.63 -3.03 18.04
C MET A 199 3.14 -4.00 16.97
N ASP A 200 4.12 -3.58 16.16
CA ASP A 200 4.84 -4.49 15.24
C ASP A 200 5.25 -5.79 15.96
N VAL A 201 5.07 -6.92 15.27
CA VAL A 201 5.29 -8.26 15.82
C VAL A 201 6.73 -8.46 16.31
N THR A 202 7.71 -7.86 15.62
CA THR A 202 9.13 -7.98 15.98
C THR A 202 9.41 -7.35 17.34
N PRO A 203 9.20 -6.04 17.58
CA PRO A 203 9.39 -5.47 18.90
C PRO A 203 8.37 -5.99 19.94
N THR A 204 7.19 -6.48 19.55
CA THR A 204 6.31 -7.19 20.50
C THR A 204 7.04 -8.37 21.15
N TYR A 205 7.66 -9.26 20.35
CA TYR A 205 8.43 -10.37 20.89
C TYR A 205 9.76 -9.94 21.52
N ARG A 206 10.49 -9.01 20.90
CA ARG A 206 11.84 -8.62 21.36
C ARG A 206 11.84 -7.71 22.59
N ARG A 207 10.80 -6.89 22.78
CA ARG A 207 10.73 -5.89 23.86
C ARG A 207 9.65 -6.19 24.88
N LEU A 208 8.43 -6.50 24.43
CA LEU A 208 7.29 -6.67 25.34
C LEU A 208 7.19 -8.09 25.92
N LEU A 209 7.67 -9.10 25.19
CA LEU A 209 7.65 -10.52 25.57
C LEU A 209 9.05 -11.17 25.53
N PRO A 210 10.11 -10.56 26.09
CA PRO A 210 11.49 -11.01 25.88
C PRO A 210 11.77 -12.39 26.49
N ASP A 211 10.95 -12.85 27.44
CA ASP A 211 11.10 -14.15 28.12
C ASP A 211 10.41 -15.29 27.35
N LEU A 212 9.66 -14.98 26.29
CA LEU A 212 9.02 -15.99 25.45
C LEU A 212 9.90 -16.33 24.24
N LYS A 213 9.90 -17.61 23.87
CA LYS A 213 10.52 -18.06 22.62
C LYS A 213 9.83 -17.38 21.44
N ALA A 214 10.57 -16.55 20.72
CA ALA A 214 10.07 -15.85 19.55
C ALA A 214 9.97 -16.78 18.32
N PRO A 215 9.00 -16.56 17.41
CA PRO A 215 8.87 -17.31 16.17
C PRO A 215 9.90 -16.82 15.14
N GLU A 216 11.16 -17.22 15.30
CA GLU A 216 12.31 -16.71 14.52
C GLU A 216 12.09 -16.70 13.01
N LYS A 217 11.54 -17.79 12.44
CA LYS A 217 11.25 -17.87 10.99
C LYS A 217 10.29 -16.77 10.52
N THR A 218 9.30 -16.42 11.35
CA THR A 218 8.33 -15.37 11.02
C THR A 218 8.96 -13.99 11.14
N LEU A 219 9.77 -13.77 12.18
CA LEU A 219 10.43 -12.48 12.45
C LEU A 219 11.61 -12.20 11.51
N SER A 220 12.18 -13.23 10.87
CA SER A 220 13.26 -13.11 9.91
C SER A 220 12.78 -13.00 8.46
N GLN A 221 11.47 -12.92 8.22
CA GLN A 221 10.96 -12.69 6.87
C GLN A 221 11.44 -11.32 6.37
N GLU A 222 11.66 -11.24 5.06
CA GLU A 222 12.04 -9.99 4.41
C GLU A 222 10.99 -8.91 4.72
N ARG A 223 11.50 -7.71 5.05
CA ARG A 223 10.64 -6.55 5.33
C ARG A 223 10.18 -5.96 4.01
N SER A 224 8.97 -5.41 4.02
CA SER A 224 8.51 -4.55 2.92
C SER A 224 9.46 -3.37 2.73
N SER A 225 9.37 -2.72 1.57
CA SER A 225 9.93 -1.39 1.40
C SER A 225 9.39 -0.40 2.45
N SER A 226 10.13 0.67 2.62
CA SER A 226 9.77 1.87 3.38
C SER A 226 9.57 3.03 2.40
N ALA A 227 9.53 4.25 2.91
CA ALA A 227 9.40 5.47 2.12
C ALA A 227 10.29 6.59 2.65
N LEU A 228 10.74 7.45 1.75
CA LEU A 228 11.25 8.78 2.08
C LEU A 228 10.23 9.81 1.62
N ILE A 229 9.77 10.65 2.55
CA ILE A 229 8.68 11.60 2.31
C ILE A 229 9.14 13.01 2.62
N PHE A 230 8.80 13.93 1.73
CA PHE A 230 8.92 15.36 1.91
C PHE A 230 7.53 16.00 1.92
N TYR A 231 7.29 16.86 2.90
CA TYR A 231 6.06 17.64 3.00
C TYR A 231 6.39 19.08 2.61
N TRP A 232 5.96 19.49 1.42
CA TRP A 232 6.29 20.79 0.84
C TRP A 232 5.04 21.68 0.74
N GLY A 233 5.13 22.88 1.31
CA GLY A 233 4.20 23.96 1.02
C GLY A 233 4.60 24.64 -0.27
N VAL A 234 3.74 24.60 -1.28
CA VAL A 234 3.99 25.13 -2.61
C VAL A 234 3.15 26.39 -2.83
N ARG A 235 3.77 27.47 -3.30
CA ARG A 235 3.16 28.82 -3.39
C ARG A 235 2.35 29.07 -4.66
N ARG A 236 2.14 28.04 -5.47
CA ARG A 236 1.42 28.11 -6.74
C ARG A 236 0.63 26.84 -6.95
N GLU A 237 -0.36 26.93 -7.80
CA GLU A 237 -1.16 25.80 -8.25
C GLU A 237 -0.58 25.18 -9.53
N PHE A 238 -0.90 23.89 -9.73
CA PHE A 238 -0.50 23.09 -10.88
C PHE A 238 -1.74 22.39 -11.46
N PRO A 239 -2.40 22.99 -12.47
CA PRO A 239 -3.62 22.42 -13.08
C PRO A 239 -3.41 21.04 -13.71
N GLU A 240 -2.17 20.72 -14.11
CA GLU A 240 -1.79 19.42 -14.65
C GLU A 240 -1.76 18.30 -13.60
N LEU A 241 -1.74 18.62 -12.31
CA LEU A 241 -1.77 17.66 -11.20
C LEU A 241 -3.18 17.52 -10.61
N ASP A 242 -3.47 16.35 -10.06
CA ASP A 242 -4.69 16.03 -9.29
C ASP A 242 -4.31 15.59 -7.87
N LEU A 243 -5.21 14.90 -7.15
CA LEU A 243 -4.99 14.35 -5.83
C LEU A 243 -3.85 13.34 -5.80
N HIS A 244 -3.79 12.44 -6.78
CA HIS A 244 -2.79 11.38 -6.90
C HIS A 244 -2.00 11.55 -8.19
N ASN A 245 -0.68 11.65 -8.08
CA ASN A 245 0.20 11.86 -9.23
C ASN A 245 1.44 10.99 -9.11
N ILE A 246 1.85 10.36 -10.20
CA ILE A 246 3.05 9.50 -10.23
C ILE A 246 3.92 9.87 -11.40
N LEU A 247 5.18 10.20 -11.10
CA LEU A 247 6.24 10.42 -12.05
C LEU A 247 7.13 9.19 -12.03
N PHE A 248 7.12 8.41 -13.11
CA PHE A 248 7.81 7.13 -13.16
C PHE A 248 9.31 7.27 -13.41
N ALA A 249 10.10 6.44 -12.72
CA ALA A 249 11.48 6.16 -13.05
C ALA A 249 11.60 5.63 -14.49
N ASN A 250 12.70 5.94 -15.17
CA ASN A 250 12.98 5.40 -16.50
C ASN A 250 13.35 3.90 -16.46
N ASP A 251 14.02 3.46 -15.40
CA ASP A 251 14.41 2.05 -15.19
C ASP A 251 13.79 1.50 -13.89
N TYR A 252 12.55 1.02 -14.01
CA TYR A 252 11.79 0.51 -12.88
C TYR A 252 12.42 -0.76 -12.27
N GLU A 253 13.06 -1.60 -13.07
CA GLU A 253 13.71 -2.82 -12.57
C GLU A 253 14.96 -2.46 -11.76
N ALA A 254 15.76 -1.49 -12.23
CA ALA A 254 16.87 -0.95 -11.46
C ALA A 254 16.41 -0.29 -10.16
N GLU A 255 15.31 0.47 -10.16
CA GLU A 255 14.74 1.05 -8.94
C GLU A 255 14.45 -0.03 -7.89
N PHE A 256 13.75 -1.11 -8.26
CA PHE A 256 13.44 -2.19 -7.33
C PHE A 256 14.67 -3.00 -6.90
N ARG A 257 15.65 -3.21 -7.78
CA ARG A 257 16.91 -3.85 -7.42
C ARG A 257 17.69 -3.01 -6.40
N ASP A 258 17.74 -1.70 -6.58
CA ASP A 258 18.38 -0.79 -5.63
C ASP A 258 17.69 -0.85 -4.26
N LEU A 259 16.36 -0.88 -4.23
CA LEU A 259 15.57 -0.91 -3.00
C LEU A 259 15.73 -2.22 -2.21
N PHE A 260 15.61 -3.38 -2.87
CA PHE A 260 15.52 -4.66 -2.18
C PHE A 260 16.87 -5.39 -2.08
N GLU A 261 17.71 -5.34 -3.12
CA GLU A 261 18.99 -6.03 -3.13
C GLU A 261 20.12 -5.17 -2.56
N HIS A 262 20.28 -3.96 -3.10
CA HIS A 262 21.37 -3.04 -2.70
C HIS A 262 21.02 -2.21 -1.47
N LYS A 263 19.74 -2.16 -1.10
CA LYS A 263 19.21 -1.41 0.05
C LYS A 263 19.62 0.05 0.01
N THR A 264 19.54 0.67 -1.17
CA THR A 264 19.89 2.08 -1.44
C THR A 264 18.72 2.82 -2.10
N LEU A 265 18.81 4.15 -2.15
CA LEU A 265 17.92 4.95 -2.99
C LEU A 265 18.40 4.90 -4.44
N HIS A 266 17.45 4.75 -5.36
CA HIS A 266 17.71 4.85 -6.79
C HIS A 266 17.99 6.31 -7.18
N SER A 267 18.83 6.53 -8.19
CA SER A 267 19.20 7.88 -8.65
C SER A 267 18.10 8.58 -9.46
N ASP A 268 17.18 7.82 -10.04
CA ASP A 268 16.03 8.30 -10.82
C ASP A 268 14.71 7.70 -10.26
N PRO A 269 14.31 8.04 -9.03
CA PRO A 269 13.24 7.33 -8.34
C PRO A 269 11.86 7.65 -8.91
N THR A 270 10.93 6.70 -8.80
CA THR A 270 9.52 6.98 -9.04
C THR A 270 8.98 7.87 -7.91
N VAL A 271 8.44 9.03 -8.28
CA VAL A 271 7.93 10.04 -7.34
C VAL A 271 6.42 10.01 -7.31
N TYR A 272 5.85 9.82 -6.13
CA TYR A 272 4.42 10.00 -5.86
C TYR A 272 4.17 11.36 -5.22
N ILE A 273 3.28 12.15 -5.82
CA ILE A 273 2.85 13.46 -5.29
C ILE A 273 1.36 13.39 -4.96
N HIS A 274 1.04 13.64 -3.70
CA HIS A 274 -0.32 13.69 -3.19
C HIS A 274 -0.67 15.08 -2.68
N ILE A 275 -1.81 15.63 -3.13
CA ILE A 275 -2.17 17.04 -2.93
C ILE A 275 -3.61 17.14 -2.45
N THR A 276 -3.83 17.14 -1.13
CA THR A 276 -5.20 17.14 -0.58
C THR A 276 -5.93 18.45 -0.83
N SER A 277 -5.21 19.57 -0.99
CA SER A 277 -5.82 20.88 -1.29
C SER A 277 -6.54 20.94 -2.64
N LYS A 278 -6.41 19.92 -3.50
CA LYS A 278 -7.21 19.78 -4.73
C LYS A 278 -8.68 19.51 -4.46
N ASP A 279 -8.99 18.78 -3.39
CA ASP A 279 -10.35 18.33 -3.07
C ASP A 279 -10.85 18.88 -1.73
N LEU A 280 -9.95 19.34 -0.87
CA LEU A 280 -10.26 19.77 0.49
C LEU A 280 -9.82 21.23 0.71
N GLU A 281 -10.80 22.11 0.83
CA GLU A 281 -10.56 23.52 1.13
C GLU A 281 -9.84 23.70 2.48
N GLY A 282 -8.91 24.66 2.56
CA GLY A 282 -8.20 24.99 3.79
C GLY A 282 -6.96 24.14 4.09
N GLU A 283 -6.68 23.09 3.30
CA GLU A 283 -5.46 22.27 3.42
C GLU A 283 -4.18 23.00 2.94
N ALA A 284 -4.34 24.10 2.20
CA ALA A 284 -3.26 25.00 1.79
C ALA A 284 -3.76 26.46 1.73
N PRO A 285 -2.87 27.47 1.81
CA PRO A 285 -3.23 28.86 1.54
C PRO A 285 -3.81 29.05 0.14
N VAL A 286 -4.65 30.07 -0.05
CA VAL A 286 -5.21 30.43 -1.36
C VAL A 286 -4.09 30.64 -2.38
N GLY A 287 -4.20 29.98 -3.55
CA GLY A 287 -3.17 30.01 -4.60
C GLY A 287 -1.99 29.08 -4.35
N GLY A 288 -2.01 28.24 -3.31
CA GLY A 288 -0.96 27.30 -2.98
C GLY A 288 -1.44 25.84 -2.88
N GLU A 289 -0.48 24.92 -2.75
CA GLU A 289 -0.72 23.48 -2.66
C GLU A 289 0.12 22.85 -1.52
N ASN A 290 -0.36 21.76 -0.95
CA ASN A 290 0.29 21.03 0.14
C ASN A 290 0.82 19.66 -0.34
N TRP A 291 2.00 19.66 -0.96
CA TRP A 291 2.55 18.46 -1.56
C TRP A 291 3.08 17.49 -0.49
N PHE A 292 2.49 16.29 -0.46
CA PHE A 292 3.12 15.08 0.07
C PHE A 292 3.91 14.46 -1.08
N VAL A 293 5.25 14.51 -1.03
CA VAL A 293 6.14 13.97 -2.06
C VAL A 293 6.85 12.75 -1.50
N MET A 294 6.63 11.60 -2.11
CA MET A 294 7.13 10.32 -1.63
C MET A 294 7.91 9.59 -2.72
N ILE A 295 9.05 9.03 -2.33
CA ILE A 295 9.73 7.99 -3.10
C ILE A 295 9.77 6.70 -2.27
N ASN A 296 9.76 5.56 -2.95
CA ASN A 296 10.03 4.28 -2.29
C ASN A 296 11.46 4.31 -1.74
N ALA A 297 11.66 3.71 -0.56
CA ALA A 297 12.97 3.66 0.09
C ALA A 297 13.19 2.28 0.72
N PRO A 298 14.44 1.83 0.89
CA PRO A 298 14.70 0.60 1.64
C PRO A 298 14.31 0.78 3.11
N ALA A 299 14.05 -0.32 3.80
CA ALA A 299 14.01 -0.30 5.26
C ALA A 299 15.37 0.15 5.84
N ASP A 300 15.37 0.63 7.07
CA ASP A 300 16.60 1.01 7.75
C ASP A 300 17.43 -0.22 8.13
N TYR A 301 18.62 -0.29 7.54
CA TYR A 301 19.67 -1.29 7.75
C TYR A 301 20.97 -0.64 8.23
N GLY A 302 20.93 0.62 8.70
CA GLY A 302 22.10 1.35 9.19
C GLY A 302 22.74 2.28 8.15
N GLN A 303 21.98 2.69 7.14
CA GLN A 303 22.44 3.62 6.11
C GLN A 303 22.49 5.06 6.64
N ASP A 304 23.27 5.94 5.99
CA ASP A 304 23.32 7.37 6.32
C ASP A 304 22.11 8.12 5.74
N TRP A 305 20.99 8.06 6.46
CA TRP A 305 19.77 8.77 6.09
C TRP A 305 19.93 10.29 6.05
N ALA A 306 20.90 10.87 6.77
CA ALA A 306 21.12 12.31 6.72
C ALA A 306 21.69 12.72 5.37
N ALA A 307 22.69 12.00 4.88
CA ALA A 307 23.25 12.19 3.54
C ALA A 307 22.18 11.93 2.46
N TRP A 308 21.44 10.82 2.55
CA TRP A 308 20.44 10.45 1.54
C TRP A 308 19.27 11.43 1.45
N ARG A 309 18.79 11.97 2.57
CA ARG A 309 17.78 13.02 2.56
C ARG A 309 18.26 14.28 1.85
N ALA A 310 19.55 14.62 1.98
CA ALA A 310 20.12 15.77 1.28
C ALA A 310 20.22 15.52 -0.21
N THR A 311 20.72 14.35 -0.63
CA THR A 311 20.82 13.96 -2.04
C THR A 311 19.46 13.87 -2.72
N ALA A 312 18.47 13.20 -2.11
CA ALA A 312 17.15 13.02 -2.70
C ALA A 312 16.32 14.32 -2.76
N ARG A 313 16.69 15.33 -1.98
CA ARG A 313 16.04 16.66 -1.99
C ARG A 313 16.60 17.58 -3.08
N ALA A 314 17.88 17.40 -3.42
CA ALA A 314 18.61 18.26 -4.35
C ALA A 314 18.15 18.04 -5.79
#